data_AF-A0A4R3RIC7-F1
#
_entry.id   AF-A0A4R3RIC7-F1
#
_cell.length_a   1.000
_cell.length_b   1.000
_cell.length_c   1.000
_cell.angle_alpha   90.00
_cell.angle_beta   90.00
_cell.angle_gamma   90.00
#
_symmetry.space_group_name_H-M   'P 1'
#
loop_
_entity.id
_entity.type
_entity.pdbx_description
1 polymer ?
#
loop_
_entity_poly.entity_id
_entity_poly.type
_entity_poly.pdbx_seq_one_letter_code
_entity_poly.pdbx_strand_id
1 'polypeptide(L)' 'MAKTPTKTSATATAAQVMATADSVTYDITETAPPFIAGQRVGDRKEIELTEDQARNELLSGHIRPQGTKNA' A
#
# COMPACT_ATOMS: atom_id res chain seq x y z
N MET A 1 -3.03 32.20 -32.94
CA MET A 1 -2.01 31.26 -32.43
C MET A 1 -2.21 31.13 -30.93
N ALA A 2 -2.78 30.03 -30.44
CA ALA A 2 -2.97 29.79 -29.02
C ALA A 2 -2.34 28.43 -28.67
N LYS A 3 -1.26 28.48 -27.89
CA LYS A 3 -0.61 27.32 -27.28
C LYS A 3 -0.75 27.50 -25.77
N THR A 4 -1.50 26.61 -25.12
CA THR A 4 -1.49 26.45 -23.66
C THR A 4 -1.31 24.96 -23.37
N PRO A 5 -0.16 24.52 -22.85
CA PRO A 5 -0.02 23.17 -22.34
C PRO A 5 -0.49 23.16 -20.88
N THR A 6 -1.69 22.66 -20.62
CA THR A 6 -2.15 22.41 -19.24
C THR A 6 -1.47 21.14 -18.73
N LYS A 7 -0.42 21.35 -17.96
CA LYS A 7 0.37 20.31 -17.30
C LYS A 7 -0.39 19.78 -16.08
N THR A 8 -0.57 18.46 -16.08
CA THR A 8 -0.58 17.58 -14.89
C THR A 8 -1.45 17.97 -13.70
N SER A 9 -2.54 17.23 -13.54
CA SER A 9 -2.91 16.73 -12.22
C SER A 9 -3.23 15.26 -12.41
N ALA A 10 -2.20 14.43 -12.21
CA ALA A 10 -2.41 12.99 -12.05
C ALA A 10 -3.24 12.84 -10.78
N THR A 11 -4.54 12.73 -10.94
CA THR A 11 -5.43 12.23 -9.90
C THR A 11 -4.84 10.92 -9.45
N ALA A 12 -4.33 10.90 -8.22
CA ALA A 12 -3.97 9.68 -7.54
C ALA A 12 -5.28 8.90 -7.38
N THR A 13 -5.64 8.13 -8.42
CA THR A 13 -6.51 6.98 -8.29
C THR A 13 -5.73 6.04 -7.39
N ALA A 14 -5.91 6.22 -6.08
CA ALA A 14 -5.75 5.15 -5.13
C ALA A 14 -6.57 4.00 -5.71
N ALA A 15 -5.86 3.01 -6.24
CA ALA A 15 -6.46 1.78 -6.71
C ALA A 15 -7.40 1.34 -5.59
N GLN A 16 -8.71 1.36 -5.88
CA GLN A 16 -9.67 0.63 -5.09
C GLN A 16 -9.28 -0.82 -5.30
N VAL A 17 -8.40 -1.30 -4.41
CA VAL A 17 -8.10 -2.71 -4.26
C VAL A 17 -9.45 -3.32 -4.01
N MET A 18 -9.89 -4.13 -4.96
CA MET A 18 -11.10 -4.92 -4.84
C MET A 18 -10.94 -5.70 -3.53
N ALA A 19 -11.69 -5.30 -2.50
CA ALA A 19 -11.71 -5.93 -1.19
C ALA A 19 -12.32 -7.33 -1.35
N THR A 20 -11.52 -8.27 -1.83
CA THR A 20 -11.85 -9.69 -1.88
C THR A 20 -11.59 -10.28 -0.50
N ALA A 21 -12.64 -10.26 0.32
CA ALA A 21 -12.97 -11.11 1.48
C ALA A 21 -11.96 -11.34 2.63
N ASP A 22 -10.64 -11.18 2.48
CA ASP A 22 -9.65 -11.51 3.55
C ASP A 22 -8.36 -10.65 3.46
N SER A 23 -8.50 -9.37 3.11
CA SER A 23 -7.40 -8.41 3.18
C SER A 23 -7.23 -7.91 4.62
N VAL A 24 -6.02 -8.08 5.17
CA VAL A 24 -5.63 -7.64 6.51
C VAL A 24 -4.79 -6.39 6.39
N THR A 25 -5.00 -5.44 7.31
CA THR A 25 -4.19 -4.22 7.39
C THR A 25 -2.89 -4.49 8.12
N TYR A 26 -1.79 -4.08 7.50
CA TYR A 26 -0.44 -4.17 8.04
C TYR A 26 0.19 -2.77 8.12
N ASP A 27 1.02 -2.57 9.14
CA ASP A 27 1.83 -1.37 9.28
C ASP A 27 3.11 -1.52 8.46
N ILE A 28 3.44 -0.50 7.68
CA ILE A 28 4.60 -0.46 6.79
C ILE A 28 5.79 0.05 7.59
N THR A 29 6.86 -0.73 7.60
CA THR A 29 8.07 -0.33 8.31
C THR A 29 8.83 0.76 7.54
N GLU A 30 9.63 1.57 8.25
CA GLU A 30 10.47 2.60 7.59
C GLU A 30 11.56 1.98 6.69
N THR A 31 11.85 0.70 6.88
CA THR A 31 12.74 -0.09 6.04
C THR A 31 12.07 -0.66 4.80
N ALA A 32 10.76 -0.47 4.67
CA ALA A 32 10.00 -1.06 3.58
C ALA A 32 10.25 -0.34 2.24
N PRO A 33 10.30 -1.08 1.13
CA PRO A 33 10.32 -0.49 -0.18
C PRO A 33 9.02 0.28 -0.50
N PRO A 34 9.06 1.24 -1.44
CA PRO A 34 7.87 1.99 -1.86
C PRO A 34 6.82 1.13 -2.61
N PHE A 35 7.13 -0.14 -2.86
CA PHE A 35 6.24 -1.14 -3.43
C PHE A 35 6.29 -2.42 -2.60
N ILE A 36 5.15 -2.86 -2.08
CA ILE A 36 5.01 -4.04 -1.23
C ILE A 36 3.98 -4.95 -1.89
N ALA A 37 4.35 -6.21 -2.16
CA ALA A 37 3.52 -7.18 -2.87
C ALA A 37 2.89 -6.66 -4.18
N GLY A 38 3.60 -5.79 -4.92
CA GLY A 38 3.12 -5.18 -6.17
C GLY A 38 2.16 -4.00 -5.99
N GLN A 39 1.82 -3.61 -4.75
CA GLN A 39 1.09 -2.40 -4.44
C GLN A 39 2.05 -1.25 -4.12
N ARG A 40 1.74 -0.05 -4.63
CA ARG A 40 2.53 1.15 -4.36
C ARG A 40 2.09 1.78 -3.05
N VAL A 41 2.99 1.83 -2.07
CA VAL A 41 2.70 2.35 -0.73
C VAL A 41 3.04 3.83 -0.56
N GLY A 42 4.00 4.35 -1.33
CA GLY A 42 4.32 5.79 -1.29
C GLY A 42 4.59 6.27 0.15
N ASP A 43 3.89 7.31 0.58
CA ASP A 43 3.99 7.87 1.96
C ASP A 43 3.01 7.24 2.95
N ARG A 44 2.32 6.15 2.57
CA ARG A 44 1.40 5.46 3.48
C ARG A 44 2.22 4.73 4.54
N LYS A 45 1.67 4.70 5.76
CA LYS A 45 2.20 3.89 6.87
C LYS A 45 1.44 2.57 7.04
N GLU A 46 0.37 2.38 6.29
CA GLU A 46 -0.49 1.20 6.37
C GLU A 46 -0.76 0.66 4.95
N ILE A 47 -0.82 -0.67 4.83
CA ILE A 47 -1.13 -1.38 3.59
C ILE A 47 -2.11 -2.52 3.85
N GLU A 48 -3.06 -2.69 2.94
CA GLU A 48 -4.00 -3.81 2.96
C GLU A 48 -3.51 -4.90 2.01
N LEU A 49 -3.15 -6.04 2.58
CA LEU A 49 -2.62 -7.20 1.86
C LEU A 49 -3.39 -8.44 2.27
N THR A 50 -3.48 -9.40 1.36
CA THR A 50 -3.91 -10.75 1.73
C THR A 50 -2.82 -11.43 2.55
N GLU A 51 -3.20 -12.42 3.36
CA GLU A 51 -2.26 -13.16 4.21
C GLU A 51 -1.09 -13.78 3.41
N ASP A 52 -1.37 -14.28 2.20
CA ASP A 52 -0.35 -14.84 1.31
C ASP A 52 0.66 -13.79 0.81
N GLN A 53 0.16 -12.60 0.44
CA GLN A 53 1.00 -11.47 0.05
C GLN A 53 1.82 -10.94 1.23
N ALA A 54 1.18 -10.79 2.38
CA ALA A 54 1.80 -10.30 3.60
C ALA A 54 2.88 -11.25 4.11
N ARG A 55 2.74 -12.57 3.93
CA ARG A 55 3.69 -13.57 4.43
C ARG A 55 5.12 -13.32 3.93
N ASN A 56 5.30 -13.03 2.64
CA ASN A 56 6.63 -12.74 2.09
C ASN A 56 7.21 -11.44 2.63
N GLU A 57 6.36 -10.43 2.82
CA GLU A 57 6.74 -9.10 3.27
C GLU A 57 7.01 -9.05 4.78
N LEU A 58 6.27 -9.85 5.56
CA LEU A 58 6.49 -10.09 6.98
C LEU A 58 7.83 -10.80 7.22
N LEU A 59 8.13 -11.83 6.43
CA LEU A 59 9.43 -12.53 6.47
C LEU A 59 10.59 -11.60 6.10
N SER A 60 10.36 -10.69 5.15
CA SER A 60 11.34 -9.68 4.76
C SER A 60 11.45 -8.51 5.74
N GLY A 61 10.49 -8.36 6.68
CA GLY A 61 10.44 -7.26 7.64
C GLY A 61 9.97 -5.92 7.05
N HIS A 62 9.39 -5.92 5.84
CA HIS A 62 8.83 -4.73 5.19
C HIS A 62 7.51 -4.28 5.81
N ILE A 63 6.77 -5.21 6.40
CA ILE A 63 5.52 -4.91 7.07
C ILE A 63 5.47 -5.58 8.44
N ARG A 64 4.55 -5.11 9.27
CA ARG A 64 4.23 -5.70 10.56
C ARG A 64 2.71 -5.83 10.68
N PRO A 65 2.19 -6.86 11.35
CA PRO A 65 0.78 -6.91 11.66
C PRO A 65 0.46 -5.67 12.49
N GLN A 66 -0.51 -4.87 12.04
CA GLN A 66 -1.09 -3.84 12.88
C GLN A 66 -1.74 -4.62 14.01
N GLY A 67 -1.05 -4.69 15.16
CA GLY A 67 -1.49 -5.49 16.29
C GLY A 67 -2.95 -5.16 16.53
N THR A 68 -3.84 -6.10 16.23
CA THR A 68 -5.23 -5.99 16.59
C THR A 68 -5.19 -5.71 18.07
N LYS A 69 -5.70 -4.53 18.43
CA LYS A 69 -5.85 -4.07 19.79
C LYS A 69 -6.87 -5.00 20.43
N ASN A 70 -6.49 -6.24 20.71
CA ASN A 70 -7.29 -7.19 21.45
C ASN A 70 -6.85 -7.04 22.90
N ALA A 71 -7.70 -6.30 23.61
CA ALA A 71 -7.63 -6.01 25.03
C ALA A 71 -7.71 -7.29 25.88
#